data_AF-A0A1Q7RCX7-F1
#
_entry.id   AF-A0A1Q7RCX7-F1
#
_cell.length_a   1.000
_cell.length_b   1.000
_cell.length_c   1.000
_cell.angle_alpha   90.00
_cell.angle_beta   90.00
_cell.angle_gamma   90.00
#
_symmetry.space_group_name_H-M   'P 1'
#
loop_
_entity.id
_entity.type
_entity.pdbx_description
1 polymer ?
#
loop_
_entity_poly.entity_id
_entity_poly.type
_entity_poly.pdbx_seq_one_letter_code
_entity_poly.pdbx_strand_id
1 'polypeptide(L)'
;MLADEKPEEKSIFRNPFVYTTTLIAVAVVYVGFVFFSRWEENRTIEERAKAKEREEAARAVEMMGGNRLEIQSFSGSPRILRRGETAQLCYGVANAKTVRIDPPPKEPVWPSYARCVNVAPTKDTTYTLTVEDGKGNSKTEKLTIQVKREGKR
;
A
#
# COMPACT_ATOMS: atom_id res chain seq x y z
N MET A 1 -37.63 -84.20 30.00
CA MET A 1 -38.27 -82.88 29.83
C MET A 1 -37.43 -81.93 30.67
N LEU A 2 -36.66 -80.96 30.16
CA LEU A 2 -36.74 -80.17 28.95
C LEU A 2 -35.32 -79.97 28.39
N ALA A 3 -35.24 -79.76 27.08
CA ALA A 3 -34.07 -79.20 26.43
C ALA A 3 -33.76 -77.82 27.00
N ASP A 4 -32.48 -77.52 27.20
CA ASP A 4 -32.01 -76.13 27.08
C ASP A 4 -30.93 -76.14 26.00
N GLU A 5 -31.36 -75.70 24.83
CA GLU A 5 -30.60 -75.55 23.61
C GLU A 5 -30.23 -74.06 23.55
N LYS A 6 -28.94 -73.73 23.68
CA LYS A 6 -28.41 -72.54 23.01
C LYS A 6 -27.00 -72.80 22.49
N PRO A 7 -26.86 -73.10 21.18
CA PRO A 7 -25.59 -73.37 20.55
C PRO A 7 -24.90 -72.07 20.11
N GLU A 8 -23.56 -72.11 20.11
CA GLU A 8 -22.59 -71.21 19.47
C GLU A 8 -22.70 -69.71 19.75
N GLU A 9 -21.91 -69.25 20.72
CA GLU A 9 -21.29 -67.94 20.65
C GLU A 9 -20.30 -67.92 19.47
N LYS A 10 -20.80 -67.58 18.28
CA LYS A 10 -19.93 -67.36 17.11
C LYS A 10 -18.93 -66.28 17.45
N SER A 11 -17.69 -66.70 17.65
CA SER A 11 -16.52 -65.85 17.77
C SER A 11 -16.36 -65.02 16.49
N ILE A 12 -17.04 -63.89 16.45
CA ILE A 12 -16.88 -62.82 15.44
C ILE A 12 -15.43 -62.30 15.45
N PHE A 13 -14.68 -62.57 16.53
CA PHE A 13 -13.34 -62.08 16.83
C PHE A 13 -12.17 -62.88 16.24
N ARG A 14 -12.41 -63.89 15.37
CA ARG A 14 -11.33 -64.69 14.76
C ARG A 14 -11.30 -64.67 13.22
N ASN A 15 -11.93 -63.68 12.58
CA ASN A 15 -11.76 -63.44 11.15
C ASN A 15 -10.72 -62.32 10.93
N PRO A 16 -9.52 -62.61 10.38
CA PRO A 16 -8.50 -61.60 10.11
C PRO A 16 -9.04 -60.49 9.19
N PHE A 17 -9.96 -60.86 8.29
CA PHE A 17 -10.65 -59.94 7.40
C PHE A 17 -11.44 -58.83 8.13
N VAL A 18 -12.04 -59.12 9.28
CA VAL A 18 -12.85 -58.15 10.06
C VAL A 18 -11.98 -57.11 10.76
N TYR A 19 -10.78 -57.49 11.22
CA TYR A 19 -9.83 -56.54 11.80
C TYR A 19 -9.21 -55.63 10.75
N THR A 20 -8.90 -56.16 9.56
CA THR A 20 -8.42 -55.31 8.45
C THR A 20 -9.47 -54.30 8.00
N THR A 21 -10.75 -54.69 7.91
CA THR A 21 -11.81 -53.74 7.53
C THR A 21 -12.06 -52.68 8.59
N THR A 22 -11.99 -53.01 9.88
CA THR A 22 -12.13 -51.99 10.94
C THR A 22 -10.97 -51.01 10.95
N LEU A 23 -9.72 -51.48 10.80
CA LEU A 23 -8.55 -50.59 10.71
C LEU A 23 -8.62 -49.66 9.49
N ILE A 24 -9.03 -50.18 8.33
CA ILE A 24 -9.22 -49.36 7.12
C ILE A 24 -10.34 -48.34 7.32
N ALA A 25 -11.46 -48.73 7.92
CA ALA A 25 -12.58 -47.81 8.19
C ALA A 25 -12.14 -46.66 9.10
N VAL A 26 -11.40 -46.95 10.17
CA VAL A 26 -10.84 -45.93 11.07
C VAL A 26 -9.87 -45.02 10.33
N ALA A 27 -8.99 -45.56 9.49
CA ALA A 27 -8.07 -44.77 8.69
C ALA A 27 -8.78 -43.83 7.70
N VAL A 28 -9.85 -44.29 7.04
CA VAL A 28 -10.65 -43.46 6.12
C VAL A 28 -11.37 -42.33 6.86
N VAL A 29 -11.95 -42.62 8.03
CA VAL A 29 -12.57 -41.58 8.88
C VAL A 29 -11.54 -40.55 9.31
N TYR A 30 -10.34 -40.99 9.72
CA TYR A 30 -9.25 -40.09 10.10
C TYR A 30 -8.79 -39.19 8.94
N VAL A 31 -8.59 -39.78 7.74
CA VAL A 31 -8.21 -39.01 6.55
C VAL A 31 -9.32 -38.03 6.13
N GLY A 32 -10.58 -38.46 6.19
CA GLY A 32 -11.74 -37.60 5.93
C GLY A 32 -11.81 -36.42 6.90
N PHE A 33 -11.56 -36.67 8.19
CA PHE A 33 -11.48 -35.63 9.22
C PHE A 33 -10.32 -34.65 8.97
N VAL A 34 -9.13 -35.13 8.62
CA VAL A 34 -7.98 -34.27 8.29
C VAL A 34 -8.23 -33.46 7.02
N PHE A 35 -8.85 -34.05 6.01
CA PHE A 35 -9.19 -33.34 4.78
C PHE A 35 -10.25 -32.25 5.04
N PHE A 36 -11.28 -32.56 5.83
CA PHE A 36 -12.29 -31.59 6.26
C PHE A 36 -11.66 -30.45 7.09
N SER A 37 -10.79 -30.80 8.03
CA SER A 37 -10.04 -29.84 8.87
C SER A 37 -9.13 -28.93 8.03
N ARG A 38 -8.36 -29.48 7.08
CA ARG A 38 -7.51 -28.69 6.18
C ARG A 38 -8.31 -27.86 5.17
N TRP A 39 -9.45 -28.37 4.72
CA TRP A 39 -10.34 -27.66 3.80
C TRP A 39 -10.87 -26.36 4.42
N GLU A 40 -11.11 -26.36 5.73
CA GLU A 40 -11.51 -25.17 6.48
C GLU A 40 -10.35 -24.19 6.72
N GLU A 41 -9.16 -24.69 7.11
CA GLU A 41 -7.97 -23.84 7.33
C GLU A 41 -7.50 -23.11 6.07
N ASN A 42 -7.43 -23.81 4.93
CA ASN A 42 -6.97 -23.24 3.66
C ASN A 42 -7.82 -22.02 3.24
N ARG A 43 -9.12 -22.05 3.48
CA ARG A 43 -10.02 -20.91 3.16
C ARG A 43 -9.69 -19.67 3.98
N THR A 44 -9.39 -19.82 5.27
CA THR A 44 -9.05 -18.67 6.12
C THR A 44 -7.69 -18.06 5.78
N ILE A 45 -6.73 -18.88 5.32
CA ILE A 45 -5.42 -18.41 4.88
C ILE A 45 -5.56 -17.58 3.61
N GLU A 46 -6.38 -18.04 2.65
CA GLU A 46 -6.63 -17.31 1.40
C GLU A 46 -7.33 -15.96 1.66
N GLU A 47 -8.36 -15.93 2.52
CA GLU A 47 -9.03 -14.69 2.89
C GLU A 47 -8.11 -13.72 3.64
N ARG A 48 -7.28 -14.22 4.56
CA ARG A 48 -6.27 -13.39 5.25
C ARG A 48 -5.20 -12.87 4.29
N ALA A 49 -4.78 -13.68 3.32
CA ALA A 49 -3.82 -13.26 2.29
C ALA A 49 -4.40 -12.15 1.41
N LYS A 50 -5.64 -12.33 0.91
CA LYS A 50 -6.37 -11.30 0.15
C LYS A 50 -6.61 -10.04 0.97
N ALA A 51 -6.94 -10.17 2.26
CA ALA A 51 -7.13 -9.02 3.15
C ALA A 51 -5.83 -8.25 3.36
N LYS A 52 -4.71 -8.94 3.60
CA LYS A 52 -3.38 -8.31 3.72
C LYS A 52 -2.97 -7.61 2.42
N GLU A 53 -3.16 -8.25 1.27
CA GLU A 53 -2.86 -7.66 -0.03
C GLU A 53 -3.68 -6.37 -0.26
N ARG A 54 -4.98 -6.39 0.07
CA ARG A 54 -5.84 -5.20 -0.02
C ARG A 54 -5.41 -4.09 0.93
N GLU A 55 -5.01 -4.43 2.15
CA GLU A 55 -4.50 -3.48 3.14
C GLU A 55 -3.18 -2.84 2.68
N GLU A 56 -2.25 -3.65 2.17
CA GLU A 56 -0.98 -3.19 1.61
C GLU A 56 -1.21 -2.30 0.37
N ALA A 57 -2.10 -2.70 -0.54
CA ALA A 57 -2.48 -1.90 -1.69
C ALA A 57 -3.11 -0.56 -1.28
N ALA A 58 -4.00 -0.56 -0.27
CA ALA A 58 -4.61 0.66 0.25
C ALA A 58 -3.55 1.59 0.88
N ARG A 59 -2.62 1.04 1.66
CA ARG A 59 -1.49 1.79 2.23
C ARG A 59 -0.57 2.37 1.15
N ALA A 60 -0.28 1.60 0.10
CA ALA A 60 0.52 2.07 -1.01
C ALA A 60 -0.14 3.26 -1.72
N VAL A 61 -1.46 3.20 -1.95
CA VAL A 61 -2.23 4.32 -2.51
C VAL A 61 -2.21 5.53 -1.59
N GLU A 62 -2.36 5.32 -0.28
CA GLU A 62 -2.29 6.40 0.71
C GLU A 62 -0.93 7.10 0.72
N MET A 63 0.17 6.35 0.66
CA MET A 63 1.52 6.92 0.55
C MET A 63 1.75 7.71 -0.75
N MET A 64 0.98 7.44 -1.81
CA MET A 64 1.00 8.22 -3.06
C MET A 64 0.03 9.42 -3.05
N GLY A 65 -0.50 9.81 -1.88
CA GLY A 65 -1.43 10.94 -1.71
C GLY A 65 -2.91 10.58 -1.79
N GLY A 66 -3.24 9.29 -1.82
CA GLY A 66 -4.62 8.79 -1.75
C GLY A 66 -5.52 9.36 -2.86
N ASN A 67 -6.73 9.75 -2.50
CA ASN A 67 -7.71 10.38 -3.40
C ASN A 67 -7.87 11.90 -3.18
N ARG A 68 -6.99 12.51 -2.36
CA ARG A 68 -7.10 13.92 -1.97
C ARG A 68 -6.06 14.75 -2.72
N LEU A 69 -6.44 15.98 -3.06
CA LEU A 69 -5.49 16.96 -3.57
C LEU A 69 -4.47 17.29 -2.46
N GLU A 70 -3.19 17.07 -2.74
CA GLU A 70 -2.14 17.24 -1.75
C GLU A 70 -0.82 17.72 -2.38
N ILE A 71 -0.16 18.64 -1.70
CA ILE A 71 1.21 19.04 -2.00
C ILE A 71 2.09 18.17 -1.09
N GLN A 72 2.78 17.19 -1.68
CA GLN A 72 3.62 16.23 -0.96
C GLN A 72 4.96 16.84 -0.56
N SER A 73 5.49 17.73 -1.40
CA SER A 73 6.70 18.47 -1.07
C SER A 73 6.76 19.78 -1.85
N PHE A 74 7.30 20.82 -1.20
CA PHE A 74 7.68 22.06 -1.86
C PHE A 74 8.96 22.60 -1.22
N SER A 75 10.06 22.55 -1.96
CA SER A 75 11.38 22.87 -1.43
C SER A 75 12.27 23.54 -2.48
N GLY A 76 13.22 24.33 -2.02
CA GLY A 76 14.18 25.03 -2.88
C GLY A 76 15.58 24.90 -2.33
N SER A 77 16.53 24.59 -3.19
CA SER A 77 17.94 24.44 -2.85
C SER A 77 18.83 25.09 -3.91
N PRO A 78 19.73 26.02 -3.56
CA PRO A 78 19.92 26.63 -2.24
C PRO A 78 18.76 27.57 -1.83
N ARG A 79 18.48 27.69 -0.52
CA ARG A 79 17.54 28.71 0.00
C ARG A 79 18.13 30.13 0.05
N ILE A 80 19.45 30.23 0.02
CA ILE A 80 20.19 31.48 0.06
C ILE A 80 21.15 31.49 -1.13
N LEU A 81 20.93 32.40 -2.07
CA LEU A 81 21.70 32.57 -3.28
C LEU A 81 22.55 33.84 -3.21
N ARG A 82 23.66 33.87 -3.95
CA ARG A 82 24.31 35.13 -4.34
C ARG A 82 23.67 35.66 -5.61
N ARG A 83 23.86 36.96 -5.89
CA ARG A 83 23.39 37.53 -7.15
C ARG A 83 24.02 36.83 -8.35
N GLY A 84 23.18 36.40 -9.29
CA GLY A 84 23.61 35.69 -10.49
C GLY A 84 23.65 34.16 -10.34
N GLU A 85 23.46 33.62 -9.13
CA GLU A 85 23.32 32.19 -8.91
C GLU A 85 21.90 31.70 -9.21
N THR A 86 21.79 30.40 -9.47
CA THR A 86 20.52 29.71 -9.70
C THR A 86 20.19 28.83 -8.51
N ALA A 87 18.90 28.73 -8.19
CA ALA A 87 18.37 27.71 -7.29
C ALA A 87 17.51 26.71 -8.07
N GLN A 88 17.41 25.52 -7.51
CA GLN A 88 16.48 24.51 -7.96
C GLN A 88 15.26 24.50 -7.04
N LEU A 89 14.08 24.66 -7.62
CA LEU A 89 12.80 24.59 -6.94
C LEU A 89 12.16 23.23 -7.26
N CYS A 90 12.06 22.36 -6.26
CA CYS A 90 11.51 21.02 -6.38
C CYS A 90 10.14 20.94 -5.69
N TYR A 91 9.17 20.38 -6.39
CA TYR A 91 7.82 20.16 -5.88
C TYR A 91 7.31 18.76 -6.22
N GLY A 92 6.39 18.28 -5.39
CA GLY A 92 5.68 17.02 -5.57
C GLY A 92 4.22 17.19 -5.20
N VAL A 93 3.31 16.76 -6.08
CA VAL A 93 1.87 16.97 -5.92
C VAL A 93 1.13 15.68 -6.24
N ALA A 94 0.08 15.37 -5.50
CA ALA A 94 -0.82 14.23 -5.71
C ALA A 94 -2.22 14.72 -6.10
N ASN A 95 -2.86 13.99 -7.02
CA ASN A 95 -4.23 14.25 -7.49
C ASN A 95 -4.50 15.66 -8.03
N ALA A 96 -3.45 16.37 -8.47
CA ALA A 96 -3.56 17.68 -9.09
C ALA A 96 -3.79 17.57 -10.60
N LYS A 97 -4.72 18.34 -11.13
CA LYS A 97 -4.95 18.50 -12.58
C LYS A 97 -4.15 19.67 -13.14
N THR A 98 -4.01 20.74 -12.36
CA THR A 98 -3.24 21.94 -12.74
C THR A 98 -2.23 22.27 -11.65
N VAL A 99 -1.08 22.79 -12.07
CA VAL A 99 -0.03 23.32 -11.20
C VAL A 99 0.37 24.68 -11.72
N ARG A 100 0.48 25.65 -10.83
CA ARG A 100 0.98 26.99 -11.11
C ARG A 100 1.98 27.39 -10.05
N ILE A 101 3.07 28.03 -10.48
CA ILE A 101 4.06 28.63 -9.59
C ILE A 101 4.12 30.11 -9.90
N ASP A 102 4.04 30.95 -8.87
CA ASP A 102 4.16 32.40 -8.96
C ASP A 102 5.31 32.90 -8.06
N PRO A 103 6.33 33.58 -8.58
CA PRO A 103 6.55 33.91 -9.99
C PRO A 103 6.86 32.69 -10.86
N PRO A 104 6.45 32.71 -12.15
CA PRO A 104 6.60 31.56 -13.02
C PRO A 104 8.09 31.30 -13.33
N PRO A 105 8.55 30.04 -13.28
CA PRO A 105 9.87 29.64 -13.76
C PRO A 105 9.95 29.77 -15.28
N LYS A 106 11.17 29.78 -15.83
CA LYS A 106 11.40 29.78 -17.29
C LYS A 106 10.94 28.47 -17.95
N GLU A 107 11.01 27.39 -17.20
CA GLU A 107 10.63 26.06 -17.65
C GLU A 107 9.12 25.82 -17.40
N PRO A 108 8.43 25.08 -18.29
CA PRO A 108 7.03 24.73 -18.06
C PRO A 108 6.87 23.83 -16.83
N VAL A 109 5.75 24.03 -16.12
CA VAL A 109 5.36 23.27 -14.93
C VAL A 109 4.10 22.46 -15.20
N TRP A 110 4.06 21.24 -14.67
CA TRP A 110 2.92 20.33 -14.77
C TRP A 110 2.80 19.47 -13.51
N PRO A 111 1.65 18.85 -13.25
CA PRO A 111 1.47 17.92 -12.13
C PRO A 111 2.48 16.77 -12.17
N SER A 112 3.23 16.58 -11.08
CA SER A 112 4.21 15.50 -10.94
C SER A 112 4.46 15.18 -9.48
N TYR A 113 4.78 13.92 -9.19
CA TYR A 113 5.19 13.45 -7.85
C TYR A 113 6.54 14.02 -7.41
N ALA A 114 7.44 14.29 -8.37
CA ALA A 114 8.73 14.88 -8.11
C ALA A 114 9.22 15.60 -9.38
N ARG A 115 9.18 16.92 -9.37
CA ARG A 115 9.69 17.77 -10.45
C ARG A 115 10.48 18.92 -9.89
N CYS A 116 11.64 19.16 -10.51
CA CYS A 116 12.51 20.27 -10.19
C CYS A 116 12.60 21.22 -11.40
N VAL A 117 12.58 22.51 -11.14
CA VAL A 117 12.74 23.58 -12.13
C VAL A 117 13.80 24.57 -11.68
N ASN A 118 14.57 25.10 -12.62
CA ASN A 118 15.59 26.08 -12.28
C ASN A 118 15.00 27.49 -12.20
N VAL A 119 15.37 28.21 -11.15
CA VAL A 119 14.97 29.60 -10.92
C VAL A 119 16.19 30.47 -10.65
N ALA A 120 16.14 31.72 -11.10
CA ALA A 120 17.23 32.68 -10.95
C ALA A 120 16.69 34.01 -10.39
N PRO A 121 16.23 34.05 -9.13
CA PRO A 121 15.73 35.27 -8.53
C PRO A 121 16.86 36.31 -8.37
N THR A 122 16.59 37.57 -8.66
CA THR A 122 17.58 38.67 -8.53
C THR A 122 17.52 39.39 -7.18
N LYS A 123 16.46 39.13 -6.40
CA LYS A 123 16.15 39.64 -5.07
C LYS A 123 15.42 38.55 -4.29
N ASP A 124 15.27 38.71 -2.98
CA ASP A 124 14.44 37.84 -2.15
C ASP A 124 13.06 37.65 -2.79
N THR A 125 12.73 36.40 -3.09
CA THR A 125 11.54 36.05 -3.86
C THR A 125 10.79 34.95 -3.14
N THR A 126 9.51 35.17 -2.90
CA THR A 126 8.60 34.17 -2.35
C THR A 126 7.85 33.51 -3.50
N TYR A 127 8.12 32.23 -3.71
CA TYR A 127 7.40 31.37 -4.64
C TYR A 127 6.15 30.84 -3.98
N THR A 128 5.04 30.92 -4.69
CA THR A 128 3.74 30.38 -4.29
C THR A 128 3.37 29.27 -5.27
N LEU A 129 3.27 28.04 -4.78
CA LEU A 129 2.79 26.89 -5.53
C LEU A 129 1.28 26.77 -5.30
N THR A 130 0.50 26.84 -6.36
CA THR A 130 -0.95 26.62 -6.34
C THR A 130 -1.29 25.40 -7.19
N VAL A 131 -2.05 24.48 -6.62
CA VAL A 131 -2.52 23.27 -7.29
C VAL A 131 -4.03 23.21 -7.26
N GLU A 132 -4.64 22.72 -8.33
CA GLU A 132 -6.10 22.51 -8.39
C GLU A 132 -6.40 21.13 -8.95
N ASP A 133 -7.49 20.52 -8.46
CA ASP A 133 -8.00 19.27 -8.99
C ASP A 133 -9.14 19.51 -10.01
N GLY A 134 -9.60 18.44 -10.65
CA GLY A 134 -10.75 18.51 -11.57
C GLY A 134 -12.10 18.74 -10.90
N LYS A 135 -12.16 18.80 -9.57
CA LYS A 135 -13.38 18.95 -8.76
C LYS A 135 -13.51 20.36 -8.17
N GLY A 136 -12.56 21.26 -8.46
CA GLY A 136 -12.55 22.64 -7.97
C GLY A 136 -11.88 22.83 -6.62
N ASN A 137 -11.25 21.80 -6.04
CA ASN A 137 -10.43 21.97 -4.85
C ASN A 137 -9.10 22.62 -5.23
N SER A 138 -8.58 23.47 -4.35
CA SER A 138 -7.30 24.14 -4.51
C SER A 138 -6.47 24.04 -3.23
N LYS A 139 -5.15 23.90 -3.39
CA LYS A 139 -4.18 24.01 -2.28
C LYS A 139 -3.03 24.92 -2.69
N THR A 140 -2.47 25.60 -1.70
CA THR A 140 -1.40 26.57 -1.91
C THR A 140 -0.32 26.42 -0.86
N GLU A 141 0.95 26.48 -1.27
CA GLU A 141 2.11 26.48 -0.38
C GLU A 141 3.11 27.58 -0.80
N LYS A 142 3.85 28.12 0.17
CA LYS A 142 4.78 29.23 -0.05
C LYS A 142 6.19 28.86 0.38
N LEU A 143 7.17 29.30 -0.41
CA LEU A 143 8.59 29.12 -0.16
C LEU A 143 9.35 30.39 -0.51
N THR A 144 10.15 30.89 0.42
CA THR A 144 11.00 32.06 0.19
C THR A 144 12.44 31.64 -0.09
N ILE A 145 12.99 32.14 -1.20
CA ILE A 145 14.42 32.07 -1.54
C ILE A 145 15.03 33.45 -1.36
N GLN A 146 16.06 33.54 -0.53
CA GLN A 146 16.77 34.78 -0.24
C GLN A 146 17.97 34.94 -1.17
N VAL A 147 18.25 36.17 -1.57
CA VAL A 147 19.38 36.55 -2.40
C VAL A 147 20.26 37.51 -1.62
N LYS A 148 21.40 37.00 -1.11
CA LYS A 148 22.42 37.83 -0.47
C LYS A 148 22.89 38.90 -1.44
N ARG A 149 22.74 40.15 -1.03
CA ARG A 149 23.45 41.26 -1.68
C ARG A 149 24.93 41.11 -1.35
N GLU A 150 25.78 41.05 -2.37
CA GLU A 150 27.20 41.22 -2.16
C GLU A 150 27.42 42.59 -1.50
N GLY A 151 27.89 42.56 -0.25
CA GLY A 151 28.40 43.74 0.42
C GLY A 151 29.64 44.19 -0.34
N LYS A 152 29.54 45.35 -0.98
CA LYS A 152 30.69 46.07 -1.52
C LYS A 152 31.61 46.40 -0.34
N ARG A 153 32.77 45.73 -0.26
CA ARG A 153 33.87 46.17 0.58
C ARG A 153 34.60 47.30 -0.12
#